data_AF-A0A0F5LF53-F1
#
_entry.id   AF-A0A0F5LF53-F1
#
_cell.length_a   1.000
_cell.length_b   1.000
_cell.length_c   1.000
_cell.angle_alpha   90.00
_cell.angle_beta   90.00
_cell.angle_gamma   90.00
#
_symmetry.space_group_name_H-M   'P 1'
#
loop_
_entity.id
_entity.type
_entity.pdbx_description
1 polymer ?
#
loop_
_entity_poly.entity_id
_entity_poly.type
_entity_poly.pdbx_seq_one_letter_code
_entity_poly.pdbx_strand_id
1 'polypeptide(L)' 'MTKAAMFTQGDISKLLKGAKAAGMTVKRVVIDRSGRIVADLGGEADDAPPSNEWDVVFNAQEKRPTKGRH' A
#
# COMPACT_ATOMS: atom_id res chain seq x y z
N MET A 1 -20.61 -30.01 -9.42
CA MET A 1 -19.74 -29.11 -8.62
C MET A 1 -18.60 -28.63 -9.50
N THR A 2 -18.45 -27.33 -9.70
CA THR A 2 -17.28 -26.76 -10.40
C THR A 2 -16.06 -26.85 -9.49
N LYS A 3 -14.96 -27.42 -10.00
CA LYS A 3 -13.70 -27.59 -9.27
C LYS A 3 -13.20 -26.20 -8.85
N ALA A 4 -12.89 -26.01 -7.57
CA ALA A 4 -12.29 -24.76 -7.09
C ALA A 4 -10.99 -24.51 -7.86
N ALA A 5 -10.81 -23.28 -8.36
CA ALA A 5 -9.59 -22.90 -9.05
C ALA A 5 -8.41 -23.04 -8.07
N MET A 6 -7.51 -23.99 -8.34
CA MET A 6 -6.30 -24.17 -7.53
C MET A 6 -5.27 -23.17 -8.01
N PHE A 7 -5.15 -22.05 -7.29
CA PHE A 7 -4.08 -21.08 -7.55
C PHE A 7 -2.75 -21.66 -7.13
N THR A 8 -1.73 -21.42 -7.96
CA THR A 8 -0.36 -21.84 -7.67
C THR A 8 0.52 -20.63 -7.38
N GLN A 9 1.63 -20.87 -6.69
CA GLN A 9 2.70 -19.88 -6.56
C GLN A 9 3.23 -19.42 -7.94
N GLY A 10 3.15 -20.29 -8.96
CA GLY A 10 3.53 -19.98 -10.33
C GLY A 10 2.68 -18.87 -10.94
N ASP A 11 1.38 -18.85 -10.64
CA ASP A 11 0.46 -17.83 -11.18
C ASP A 11 0.73 -16.46 -10.57
N ILE A 12 0.98 -16.41 -9.26
CA ILE A 12 1.41 -15.18 -8.57
C ILE A 12 2.74 -14.69 -9.15
N SER A 13 3.69 -15.59 -9.38
CA SER A 13 5.00 -15.24 -9.96
C SER A 13 4.87 -14.66 -11.37
N LYS A 14 3.98 -15.19 -12.20
CA LYS A 14 3.70 -14.66 -13.55
C LYS A 14 3.08 -13.27 -13.47
N LEU A 15 2.12 -13.07 -12.57
CA LEU A 15 1.50 -11.76 -12.36
C LEU A 15 2.54 -10.71 -11.97
N LEU A 16 3.38 -11.00 -10.97
CA LEU A 16 4.38 -10.05 -10.48
C LEU A 16 5.43 -9.73 -11.56
N LYS A 17 5.86 -10.73 -12.34
CA LYS A 17 6.77 -10.51 -13.47
C LYS A 17 6.12 -9.66 -14.56
N GLY A 18 4.85 -9.91 -14.87
CA GLY A 18 4.10 -9.11 -15.84
C GLY A 18 3.94 -7.66 -15.40
N ALA A 19 3.54 -7.43 -14.15
CA ALA A 19 3.44 -6.09 -13.57
C ALA A 19 4.78 -5.35 -13.60
N LYS A 20 5.87 -6.01 -13.19
CA LYS A 20 7.22 -5.44 -13.25
C LYS A 20 7.63 -5.09 -14.69
N ALA A 21 7.37 -5.97 -15.66
CA ALA A 21 7.67 -5.72 -17.06
C ALA A 21 6.85 -4.54 -17.64
N ALA A 22 5.64 -4.32 -17.12
CA ALA A 22 4.79 -3.19 -17.45
C ALA A 22 5.16 -1.89 -16.69
N GLY A 23 6.21 -1.91 -15.85
CA GLY A 23 6.61 -0.76 -15.03
C GLY A 23 5.62 -0.43 -13.90
N MET A 24 4.74 -1.37 -13.55
CA MET A 24 3.73 -1.19 -12.51
C MET A 24 4.20 -1.81 -11.20
N THR A 25 4.07 -1.06 -10.12
CA THR A 25 4.33 -1.56 -8.76
C THR A 25 3.08 -2.22 -8.20
N VAL A 26 3.22 -3.47 -7.74
CA VAL A 26 2.14 -4.21 -7.08
C VAL A 26 2.20 -3.96 -5.57
N LYS A 27 1.13 -3.41 -4.99
CA LYS A 27 1.01 -3.18 -3.54
C LYS A 27 0.46 -4.41 -2.82
N ARG A 28 -0.55 -5.03 -3.41
CA ARG A 28 -1.29 -6.14 -2.81
C ARG A 28 -1.80 -7.09 -3.89
N VAL A 29 -1.81 -8.37 -3.57
CA VAL A 29 -2.45 -9.41 -4.40
C VAL A 29 -3.51 -10.10 -3.54
N VAL A 30 -4.72 -10.20 -4.07
CA VAL A 30 -5.89 -10.78 -3.38
C VAL A 30 -6.58 -11.77 -4.30
N ILE A 31 -7.16 -12.82 -3.71
CA ILE A 31 -8.07 -13.71 -4.42
C ILE A 31 -9.49 -13.22 -4.13
N ASP A 32 -10.17 -12.76 -5.17
CA ASP A 32 -11.56 -12.31 -5.05
C ASP A 32 -12.51 -13.51 -4.83
N ARG A 33 -13.72 -13.24 -4.32
CA ARG A 33 -14.80 -14.21 -4.12
C ARG A 33 -15.20 -14.93 -5.40
N SER A 34 -14.94 -14.32 -6.56
CA SER A 34 -15.13 -14.96 -7.88
C SER A 34 -14.03 -15.98 -8.25
N GLY A 35 -13.01 -16.17 -7.41
CA GLY A 35 -11.88 -17.04 -7.70
C GLY A 35 -10.96 -16.47 -8.77
N ARG A 36 -10.72 -15.16 -8.75
CA ARG A 36 -9.76 -14.49 -9.64
C ARG A 36 -8.60 -13.93 -8.82
N ILE A 37 -7.39 -14.02 -9.37
CA ILE A 37 -6.23 -13.31 -8.83
C ILE A 37 -6.36 -11.84 -9.26
N VAL A 38 -6.44 -10.94 -8.29
CA VAL A 38 -6.52 -9.49 -8.49
C VAL A 38 -5.29 -8.87 -7.84
N ALA A 39 -4.69 -7.90 -8.53
CA ALA A 39 -3.54 -7.15 -8.01
C ALA A 39 -3.87 -5.66 -7.96
N ASP A 40 -3.67 -5.07 -6.78
CA ASP A 40 -3.76 -3.64 -6.57
C ASP A 40 -2.43 -3.03 -7.00
N LEU A 41 -2.51 -2.15 -8.00
CA LEU A 41 -1.37 -1.48 -8.61
C LEU A 41 -1.29 -0.05 -8.09
N GLY A 42 -0.08 0.44 -7.85
CA GLY A 42 0.15 1.84 -7.48
C GLY A 42 1.56 2.08 -6.94
N GLY A 43 2.06 3.30 -7.06
CA GLY A 43 3.30 3.74 -6.41
C GLY A 43 3.05 4.27 -4.99
N GLU A 44 4.11 4.40 -4.19
CA GLU A 44 4.06 5.06 -2.87
C GLU A 44 3.50 6.50 -2.95
N ALA A 45 3.59 7.15 -4.12
CA ALA A 45 3.14 8.51 -4.33
C ALA A 45 1.61 8.70 -4.22
N ASP A 46 0.80 7.68 -4.50
CA ASP A 46 -0.68 7.79 -4.43
C ASP A 46 -1.27 7.56 -3.04
N ASP A 47 -0.46 7.08 -2.07
CA ASP A 47 -0.90 6.79 -0.69
C ASP A 47 -0.39 7.83 0.32
N ALA A 48 0.24 8.92 -0.12
CA ALA A 48 0.54 10.01 0.79
C ALA A 48 -0.79 10.64 1.24
N PRO A 49 -1.15 10.57 2.54
CA PRO A 49 -2.31 11.30 3.03
C PRO A 49 -2.10 12.78 2.72
N PRO A 50 -3.15 13.52 2.32
CA PRO A 50 -3.02 14.95 2.08
C PRO A 50 -2.42 15.60 3.33
N SER A 51 -1.40 16.44 3.14
CA SER A 51 -0.73 17.17 4.22
C SER A 51 -1.78 17.85 5.10
N ASN A 52 -1.91 17.39 6.34
CA ASN A 52 -2.86 17.96 7.29
C ASN A 52 -2.31 19.28 7.82
N GLU A 53 -3.08 20.36 7.71
CA GLU A 53 -2.69 21.69 8.17
C GLU A 53 -2.40 21.72 9.69
N TRP A 54 -2.96 20.78 10.46
CA TRP A 54 -2.74 20.67 11.90
C TRP A 54 -1.40 20.02 12.29
N ASP A 55 -0.73 19.30 11.38
CA ASP A 55 0.58 18.69 11.65
C ASP A 55 1.68 19.75 11.81
N VAL A 56 1.47 20.96 11.26
CA VAL A 56 2.37 22.11 11.42
C VAL A 56 2.35 22.63 12.87
N VAL A 57 1.18 22.62 13.52
CA VAL A 57 0.99 23.18 14.86
C VAL A 57 1.62 22.28 15.93
N PHE A 58 1.47 20.97 15.81
CA PHE A 58 2.04 20.00 16.75
C PHE A 58 3.58 20.02 16.72
N ASN A 59 4.18 19.98 15.53
CA ASN A 59 5.64 20.00 15.37
C ASN A 59 6.29 21.34 15.81
N ALA A 60 5.52 22.43 15.83
CA ALA A 60 5.98 23.73 16.33
C ALA A 60 6.01 23.81 17.87
N GLN A 61 5.23 22.98 18.58
CA GLN A 61 5.20 22.97 20.05
C GLN A 61 6.35 22.16 20.66
N GLU A 62 6.80 21.08 20.02
CA GLU A 62 7.94 20.28 20.49
C GLU A 62 9.26 21.06 20.53
N LYS A 63 9.42 22.10 19.71
CA LYS A 63 10.63 22.95 19.70
C LYS A 63 10.68 24.00 20.82
N ARG A 64 9.68 24.07 21.69
CA ARG A 64 9.68 25.03 22.81
C ARG A 64 10.40 24.43 24.02
N PRO A 65 11.55 24.97 24.46
CA PRO A 65 12.18 24.51 25.70
C PRO A 65 11.20 24.77 26.85
N THR A 66 10.90 23.72 27.62
CA THR A 66 10.08 23.79 28.82
C THR A 66 10.75 24.74 29.81
N LYS A 67 10.21 25.96 29.93
CA LYS A 67 10.69 26.93 30.91
C LYS A 67 10.36 26.39 32.31
N GLY A 68 11.38 25.84 32.96
CA GLY A 68 11.33 25.38 34.35
C GLY A 68 10.77 26.48 35.25
N ARG A 69 9.71 26.15 35.99
CA ARG A 69 9.19 26.95 37.08
C ARG A 69 10.09 26.70 38.30
N HIS A 70 10.78 27.75 38.75
CA HIS A 70 11.33 27.86 40.09
C HIS A 70 10.45 28.79 40.92
#